data_AF-A0A3C0Z443-F1
#
_entry.id   AF-A0A3C0Z443-F1
#
_cell.length_a   1.000
_cell.length_b   1.000
_cell.length_c   1.000
_cell.angle_alpha   90.00
_cell.angle_beta   90.00
_cell.angle_gamma   90.00
#
_symmetry.space_group_name_H-M   'P 1'
#
loop_
_entity.id
_entity.type
_entity.pdbx_description
1 polymer ?
#
loop_
_entity_poly.entity_id
_entity_poly.type
_entity_poly.pdbx_seq_one_letter_code
_entity_poly.pdbx_strand_id
1 'polypeptide(L)'
;MFVDLVDNGLIDGYQPDTVSAGFSRWQALEEWLASTDVRSIPHNFGNSNFGARATLVFGAASPTFVSLEDERYLPNVYADDDVSFDNGSYSVPAGPGLGLAVDADVYQRKFAGHEVLIR
;
A
#
# COMPACT_ATOMS: atom_id res chain seq x y z
N MET A 1 -13.79 -10.47 -12.28
CA MET A 1 -14.18 -11.78 -11.72
C MET A 1 -13.95 -11.69 -10.22
N PHE A 2 -14.92 -11.16 -9.46
CA PHE A 2 -15.00 -11.12 -7.97
C PHE A 2 -16.31 -10.43 -7.53
N VAL A 3 -16.92 -9.63 -8.42
CA VAL A 3 -18.23 -8.96 -8.24
C VAL A 3 -19.30 -9.94 -7.74
N ASP A 4 -19.47 -11.08 -8.39
CA ASP A 4 -20.48 -12.06 -7.98
C ASP A 4 -20.26 -12.56 -6.53
N LEU A 5 -19.02 -12.66 -6.05
CA LEU A 5 -18.76 -13.07 -4.67
C LEU A 5 -19.15 -11.98 -3.68
N VAL A 6 -18.92 -10.71 -4.03
CA VAL A 6 -19.36 -9.55 -3.24
C VAL A 6 -20.89 -9.48 -3.23
N ASP A 7 -21.52 -9.53 -4.41
CA ASP A 7 -22.97 -9.38 -4.56
C ASP A 7 -23.76 -10.51 -3.87
N ASN A 8 -23.19 -11.72 -3.80
CA ASN A 8 -23.80 -12.86 -3.12
C ASN A 8 -23.36 -12.99 -1.65
N GLY A 9 -22.58 -12.05 -1.10
CA GLY A 9 -22.14 -12.07 0.30
C GLY A 9 -21.26 -13.28 0.65
N LEU A 10 -20.41 -13.72 -0.29
CA LEU A 10 -19.57 -14.91 -0.15
C LEU A 10 -18.14 -14.59 0.35
N ILE A 11 -17.80 -13.32 0.51
CA ILE A 11 -16.52 -12.85 1.04
C ILE A 11 -16.74 -11.67 1.98
N ASP A 12 -15.89 -11.55 2.99
CA ASP A 12 -15.88 -10.43 3.93
C ASP A 12 -14.75 -9.42 3.64
N GLY A 13 -13.75 -9.82 2.85
CA GLY A 13 -12.56 -9.04 2.56
C GLY A 13 -12.18 -9.09 1.08
N TYR A 14 -11.86 -7.93 0.51
CA TYR A 14 -11.40 -7.80 -0.86
C TYR A 14 -9.94 -7.33 -0.91
N GLN A 15 -9.11 -8.10 -1.62
CA GLN A 15 -7.64 -7.99 -1.55
C GLN A 15 -6.90 -7.82 -2.90
N PRO A 16 -7.31 -6.89 -3.80
CA PRO A 16 -6.44 -6.50 -4.91
C PRO A 16 -5.05 -6.06 -4.43
N ASP A 17 -4.06 -6.18 -5.30
CA ASP A 17 -2.71 -5.73 -5.01
C ASP A 17 -2.63 -4.19 -4.91
N THR A 18 -1.93 -3.67 -3.89
CA THR A 18 -1.86 -2.22 -3.63
C THR A 18 -1.19 -1.44 -4.74
N VAL A 19 -0.14 -1.97 -5.37
CA VAL A 19 0.64 -1.26 -6.40
C VAL A 19 -0.03 -1.42 -7.76
N SER A 20 -0.48 -2.62 -8.08
CA SER A 20 -1.12 -2.94 -9.37
C SER A 20 -2.48 -2.25 -9.52
N ALA A 21 -3.26 -2.16 -8.43
CA ALA A 21 -4.47 -1.35 -8.43
C ALA A 21 -4.14 0.15 -8.38
N GLY A 22 -3.21 0.53 -7.50
CA GLY A 22 -2.88 1.93 -7.25
C GLY A 22 -4.02 2.71 -6.57
N PHE A 23 -3.71 3.94 -6.14
CA PHE A 23 -4.64 4.75 -5.35
C PHE A 23 -5.98 5.03 -6.04
N SER A 24 -5.96 5.42 -7.32
CA SER A 24 -7.20 5.77 -8.03
C SER A 24 -8.15 4.58 -8.17
N ARG A 25 -7.62 3.37 -8.39
CA ARG A 25 -8.47 2.18 -8.43
C ARG A 25 -8.98 1.82 -7.05
N TRP A 26 -8.15 1.93 -6.02
CA TRP A 26 -8.57 1.70 -4.65
C TRP A 26 -9.67 2.66 -4.18
N GLN A 27 -9.63 3.93 -4.61
CA GLN A 27 -10.73 4.88 -4.39
C GLN A 27 -12.04 4.42 -5.04
N ALA A 28 -11.99 4.01 -6.31
CA ALA A 28 -13.17 3.48 -7.00
C ALA A 28 -13.69 2.18 -6.36
N LEU A 29 -12.79 1.36 -5.79
CA LEU A 29 -13.17 0.16 -5.06
C LEU A 29 -13.84 0.49 -3.73
N GLU A 30 -13.34 1.46 -2.96
CA GLU A 30 -14.02 1.95 -1.74
C GLU A 30 -15.44 2.43 -2.05
N GLU A 31 -15.61 3.23 -3.10
CA GLU A 31 -16.93 3.73 -3.50
C GLU A 31 -17.88 2.58 -3.88
N TRP A 32 -17.37 1.57 -4.59
CA TRP A 32 -18.15 0.39 -4.97
C TRP A 32 -18.52 -0.48 -3.77
N LEU A 33 -17.59 -0.69 -2.83
CA LEU A 33 -17.81 -1.52 -1.65
C LEU A 33 -18.66 -0.82 -0.58
N ALA A 34 -18.82 0.51 -0.64
CA ALA A 34 -19.53 1.30 0.36
C ALA A 34 -20.98 0.87 0.61
N SER A 35 -21.64 0.22 -0.36
CA SER A 35 -23.00 -0.31 -0.21
C SER A 35 -23.05 -1.77 0.26
N THR A 36 -21.91 -2.33 0.67
CA THR A 36 -21.73 -3.74 1.04
C THR A 36 -21.07 -3.83 2.42
N ASP A 37 -21.08 -5.03 3.01
CA ASP A 37 -20.36 -5.30 4.26
C ASP A 37 -18.90 -5.75 4.02
N VAL A 38 -18.45 -5.81 2.76
CA VAL A 38 -17.12 -6.26 2.38
C VAL A 38 -16.08 -5.18 2.70
N ARG A 39 -14.97 -5.60 3.30
CA ARG A 39 -13.91 -4.72 3.79
C ARG A 39 -12.70 -4.69 2.86
N SER A 40 -12.00 -3.57 2.82
CA SER A 40 -10.75 -3.43 2.06
C SER A 40 -9.56 -4.00 2.82
N ILE A 41 -8.86 -4.96 2.21
CA ILE A 41 -7.64 -5.55 2.76
C ILE A 41 -6.58 -5.65 1.65
N PRO A 42 -5.97 -4.52 1.24
CA PRO A 42 -5.04 -4.49 0.13
C PRO A 42 -3.90 -5.50 0.29
N HIS A 43 -3.69 -6.31 -0.75
CA HIS A 43 -2.56 -7.21 -0.81
C HIS A 43 -1.27 -6.41 -1.02
N ASN A 44 -0.23 -6.77 -0.29
CA ASN A 44 1.07 -6.12 -0.34
C ASN A 44 2.20 -7.14 -0.11
N PHE A 45 2.50 -7.92 -1.15
CA PHE A 45 3.62 -8.84 -1.19
C PHE A 45 4.41 -8.65 -2.49
N GLY A 46 5.72 -8.47 -2.39
CA GLY A 46 6.63 -8.14 -3.50
C GLY A 46 6.75 -6.65 -3.84
N ASN A 47 6.11 -5.76 -3.06
CA ASN A 47 6.04 -4.32 -3.33
C ASN A 47 6.88 -3.45 -2.37
N SER A 48 7.57 -4.09 -1.43
CA SER A 48 8.46 -3.50 -0.43
C SER A 48 7.83 -2.35 0.37
N ASN A 49 8.67 -1.46 0.91
CA ASN A 49 8.25 -0.30 1.68
C ASN A 49 7.34 0.66 0.89
N PHE A 50 7.43 0.67 -0.44
CA PHE A 50 6.53 1.47 -1.27
C PHE A 50 5.08 1.03 -1.10
N GLY A 51 4.81 -0.25 -1.32
CA GLY A 51 3.45 -0.80 -1.19
C GLY A 51 2.94 -0.71 0.24
N ALA A 52 3.82 -0.92 1.24
CA ALA A 52 3.45 -0.78 2.65
C ALA A 52 3.00 0.66 2.99
N ARG A 53 3.77 1.67 2.54
CA ARG A 53 3.42 3.08 2.75
C ARG A 53 2.20 3.51 1.94
N ALA A 54 2.04 3.00 0.72
CA ALA A 54 0.86 3.25 -0.09
C ALA A 54 -0.41 2.71 0.60
N THR A 55 -0.37 1.47 1.09
CA THR A 55 -1.49 0.85 1.81
C THR A 55 -1.78 1.57 3.12
N LEU A 56 -0.76 2.03 3.85
CA LEU A 56 -0.92 2.78 5.09
C LEU A 56 -1.63 4.13 4.88
N VAL A 57 -1.21 4.90 3.86
CA VAL A 57 -1.85 6.18 3.51
C VAL A 57 -3.27 5.97 3.01
N PHE A 58 -3.52 4.94 2.19
CA PHE A 58 -4.87 4.55 1.79
C PHE A 58 -5.73 4.18 3.01
N GLY A 59 -5.22 3.31 3.88
CA GLY A 59 -5.93 2.83 5.06
C GLY A 59 -6.30 3.96 6.04
N ALA A 60 -5.45 4.98 6.16
CA ALA A 60 -5.76 6.17 6.95
C ALA A 60 -6.94 6.99 6.42
N ALA A 61 -7.25 6.88 5.11
CA ALA A 61 -8.36 7.56 4.45
C ALA A 61 -9.58 6.66 4.20
N SER A 62 -9.43 5.33 4.35
CA SER A 62 -10.47 4.36 4.02
C SER A 62 -11.33 4.01 5.26
N PRO A 63 -12.67 4.13 5.17
CA PRO A 63 -13.57 3.70 6.24
C PRO A 63 -13.70 2.16 6.32
N THR A 64 -13.38 1.44 5.24
CA THR A 64 -13.54 -0.02 5.17
C THR A 64 -12.24 -0.79 5.36
N PHE A 65 -11.10 -0.11 5.47
CA PHE A 65 -9.80 -0.72 5.71
C PHE A 65 -9.77 -1.53 7.01
N VAL A 66 -9.00 -2.62 7.00
CA VAL A 66 -8.88 -3.54 8.15
C VAL A 66 -7.43 -3.65 8.61
N SER A 67 -6.51 -3.94 7.71
CA SER A 67 -5.13 -4.25 8.07
C SER A 67 -4.17 -4.00 6.94
N LEU A 68 -2.93 -3.69 7.32
CA LEU A 68 -1.78 -3.64 6.44
C LEU A 68 -1.13 -5.02 6.35
N GLU A 69 -0.89 -5.51 5.14
CA GLU A 69 0.04 -6.62 4.91
C GLU A 69 1.47 -6.06 4.84
N ASP A 70 2.32 -6.50 5.76
CA ASP A 70 3.70 -6.01 5.92
C ASP A 70 4.70 -7.15 5.75
N GLU A 71 5.36 -7.18 4.59
CA GLU A 71 6.33 -8.22 4.24
C GLU A 71 7.73 -8.03 4.85
N ARG A 72 8.01 -6.86 5.47
CA ARG A 72 9.31 -6.50 6.09
C ARG A 72 10.55 -6.87 5.27
N TYR A 73 10.49 -6.69 3.95
CA TYR A 73 11.60 -7.06 3.08
C TYR A 73 12.76 -6.04 3.15
N LEU A 74 13.99 -6.55 3.34
CA LEU A 74 15.26 -5.81 3.25
C LEU A 74 16.12 -6.45 2.15
N PRO A 75 16.73 -5.67 1.22
CA PRO A 75 17.03 -4.24 1.33
C PRO A 75 16.02 -3.31 0.64
N ASN A 76 15.89 -2.12 1.24
CA ASN A 76 15.00 -1.01 0.88
C ASN A 76 15.84 0.13 0.25
N VAL A 77 15.33 0.82 -0.78
CA VAL A 77 16.01 1.97 -1.46
C VAL A 77 15.69 3.33 -0.82
N TYR A 78 14.75 3.35 0.11
CA TYR A 78 14.32 4.51 0.86
C TYR A 78 15.13 4.68 2.14
N ALA A 79 15.36 5.93 2.51
CA ALA A 79 15.99 6.32 3.76
C ALA A 79 15.07 6.01 4.96
N ASP A 80 15.64 6.03 6.18
CA ASP A 80 14.89 5.95 7.42
C ASP A 80 13.88 7.12 7.52
N ASP A 81 12.69 6.84 8.08
CA ASP A 81 11.57 7.78 8.16
C ASP A 81 10.92 7.81 9.56
N ASP A 82 9.83 8.57 9.71
CA ASP A 82 9.11 8.79 10.97
C ASP A 82 7.99 7.74 11.22
N VAL A 83 7.81 6.78 10.31
CA VAL A 83 6.80 5.75 10.46
C VAL A 83 7.32 4.67 11.39
N SER A 84 6.56 4.42 12.45
CA SER A 84 6.89 3.48 13.51
C SER A 84 5.84 2.38 13.58
N PHE A 85 6.26 1.21 14.01
CA PHE A 85 5.37 0.11 14.39
C PHE A 85 5.44 -0.06 15.89
N ASP A 86 4.32 0.14 16.57
CA ASP A 86 4.20 -0.10 18.01
C ASP A 86 2.87 -0.78 18.33
N ASN A 87 2.92 -1.76 19.23
CA ASN A 87 1.76 -2.50 19.74
C ASN A 87 0.76 -2.96 18.66
N GLY A 88 1.25 -3.52 17.54
CA GLY A 88 0.41 -4.05 16.47
C GLY A 88 -0.15 -3.01 15.50
N SER A 89 0.26 -1.74 15.61
CA SER A 89 -0.22 -0.64 14.77
C SER A 89 0.92 0.18 14.18
N TYR A 90 0.69 0.74 13.01
CA TYR A 90 1.60 1.67 12.35
C TYR A 90 1.17 3.12 12.61
N SER A 91 2.13 4.02 12.84
CA SER A 91 1.88 5.45 12.67
C SER A 91 1.76 5.79 11.18
N VAL A 92 0.96 6.79 10.83
CA VAL A 92 0.88 7.34 9.46
C VAL A 92 2.02 8.35 9.29
N PRO A 93 2.67 8.47 8.12
CA PRO A 93 3.70 9.49 7.91
C PRO A 93 3.18 10.89 8.20
N ALA A 94 3.96 11.71 8.92
CA ALA A 94 3.57 13.10 9.21
C ALA A 94 3.86 14.05 8.03
N GLY A 95 4.78 13.65 7.15
CA GLY A 95 5.18 14.41 5.97
C GLY A 95 4.21 14.29 4.78
N PRO A 96 4.47 15.04 3.69
CA PRO A 96 3.65 14.97 2.49
C PRO A 96 3.78 13.62 1.77
N GLY A 97 2.75 13.25 1.03
CA GLY A 97 2.76 12.06 0.17
C GLY A 97 2.87 10.76 0.97
N LEU A 98 3.81 9.90 0.58
CA LEU A 98 4.03 8.61 1.21
C LEU A 98 5.00 8.65 2.41
N GLY A 99 5.57 9.82 2.73
CA GLY A 99 6.63 9.93 3.74
C GLY A 99 7.96 9.27 3.36
N LEU A 100 8.10 8.79 2.13
CA LEU A 100 9.30 8.11 1.64
C LEU A 100 10.26 9.09 0.97
N ALA A 101 11.53 9.02 1.36
CA ALA A 101 12.64 9.65 0.65
C ALA A 101 13.56 8.57 0.09
N VAL A 102 14.02 8.73 -1.16
CA VAL A 102 15.02 7.83 -1.74
C VAL A 102 16.37 8.08 -1.07
N ASP A 103 17.00 7.03 -0.55
CA ASP A 103 18.40 7.07 -0.17
C ASP A 103 19.25 7.06 -1.46
N ALA A 104 19.77 8.24 -1.80
CA ALA A 104 20.54 8.43 -3.02
C ALA A 104 21.81 7.56 -3.06
N ASP A 105 22.47 7.34 -1.91
CA ASP A 105 23.69 6.54 -1.86
C ASP A 105 23.41 5.06 -2.07
N VAL A 106 22.29 4.56 -1.53
CA VAL A 106 21.80 3.19 -1.78
C VAL A 106 21.34 3.05 -3.22
N TYR A 107 20.58 4.03 -3.73
CA TYR A 107 20.13 4.05 -5.12
C TYR A 107 21.29 3.98 -6.09
N GLN A 108 22.26 4.89 -5.98
CA GLN A 108 23.41 4.95 -6.87
C GLN A 108 24.24 3.66 -6.84
N ARG A 109 24.39 3.05 -5.66
CA ARG A 109 25.20 1.85 -5.47
C ARG A 109 24.53 0.56 -5.97
N LYS A 110 23.20 0.44 -5.83
CA LYS A 110 22.49 -0.84 -6.03
C LYS A 110 21.49 -0.83 -7.19
N PHE A 111 20.94 0.33 -7.55
CA PHE A 111 19.77 0.43 -8.43
C PHE A 111 20.00 1.28 -9.68
N ALA A 112 20.94 2.24 -9.66
CA ALA A 112 21.21 3.13 -10.79
C ALA A 112 21.61 2.41 -12.09
N GLY A 113 22.13 1.17 -12.02
CA GLY A 113 22.39 0.35 -13.19
C GLY A 113 21.15 -0.03 -14.01
N HIS A 114 19.95 0.14 -13.45
CA HIS A 114 18.65 -0.10 -14.09
C HIS A 114 17.89 1.20 -14.42
N GLU A 115 18.52 2.37 -14.26
CA GLU A 115 17.87 3.66 -14.51
C GLU A 115 17.52 3.83 -15.99
N VAL A 116 16.28 4.24 -16.26
CA VAL A 116 15.83 4.63 -17.60
C VAL A 116 15.67 6.14 -17.63
N LEU A 117 16.54 6.81 -18.39
CA LEU A 117 16.46 8.25 -18.61
C LEU A 117 15.47 8.54 -19.75
N ILE A 118 14.33 9.12 -19.41
CA ILE A 118 13.41 9.69 -20.41
C ILE A 118 13.94 11.10 -20.73
N ARG A 119 14.40 11.29 -21.97
CA ARG A 119 14.90 12.57 -22.50
C ARG A 119 13.90 13.18 -23.45
#